data_AF-F3AUZ9-F1
#
_entry.id   AF-F3AUZ9-F1
#
_cell.length_a   1.000
_cell.length_b   1.000
_cell.length_c   1.000
_cell.angle_alpha   90.00
_cell.angle_beta   90.00
_cell.angle_gamma   90.00
#
_symmetry.space_group_name_H-M   'P 1'
#
loop_
_entity.id
_entity.type
_entity.pdbx_description
1 polymer ?
#
loop_
_entity_poly.entity_id
_entity_poly.type
_entity_poly.pdbx_seq_one_letter_code
_entity_poly.pdbx_strand_id
1 'polypeptide(L)'
;MIPYKQLALAEVFEDCQNKFDNDKYQFLSLLDQTINLDEIVPVSFVTHFHASTGRPRKHPLYPMIKALLIQRIFSIPTDTLLIIFLKYSQELRDFCGFLLFLMP
;
A
#
# COMPACT_ATOMS: atom_id res chain seq x y z
N MET A 1 -15.18 12.90 31.29
CA MET A 1 -14.93 13.60 30.02
C MET A 1 -13.46 13.38 29.69
N ILE A 2 -13.15 12.56 28.69
CA ILE A 2 -11.74 12.33 28.29
C ILE A 2 -11.36 13.55 27.46
N PRO A 3 -10.34 14.35 27.85
CA PRO A 3 -9.93 15.47 27.04
C PRO A 3 -9.36 14.90 25.75
N TYR A 4 -10.00 15.17 24.63
CA TYR A 4 -9.46 14.84 23.31
C TYR A 4 -8.22 15.71 23.14
N LYS A 5 -7.03 15.15 23.41
CA LYS A 5 -5.77 15.83 23.10
C LYS A 5 -5.73 15.97 21.58
N GLN A 6 -5.95 17.18 21.08
CA GLN A 6 -5.69 17.47 19.68
C GLN A 6 -4.19 17.28 19.47
N LEU A 7 -3.82 16.17 18.81
CA LEU A 7 -2.43 15.89 18.48
C LEU A 7 -1.94 16.97 17.52
N ALA A 8 -0.80 17.57 17.84
CA ALA A 8 -0.12 18.46 16.90
C ALA A 8 0.39 17.63 15.71
N LEU A 9 0.48 18.23 14.52
CA LEU A 9 1.03 17.56 13.33
C LEU A 9 2.42 16.96 13.60
N ALA A 10 3.23 17.64 14.42
CA ALA A 10 4.54 17.15 14.85
C ALA A 10 4.46 15.85 15.66
N GLU A 11 3.50 15.73 16.58
CA GLU A 11 3.31 14.52 17.40
C GLU A 11 2.82 13.34 16.54
N VAL A 12 1.95 13.61 15.56
CA VAL A 12 1.50 12.59 14.58
C VAL A 12 2.66 12.12 13.71
N PHE A 13 3.50 13.06 13.26
CA PHE A 13 4.67 12.74 12.47
C PHE A 13 5.68 11.90 13.26
N GLU A 14 5.95 12.27 14.52
CA GLU A 14 6.86 11.53 15.40
C GLU A 14 6.35 10.11 15.69
N ASP A 15 5.06 9.94 15.98
CA ASP A 15 4.45 8.62 16.17
C ASP A 15 4.53 7.75 14.90
N CYS A 16 4.28 8.36 13.74
CA CYS A 16 4.40 7.68 12.45
C CYS A 16 5.85 7.25 12.16
N GLN A 17 6.81 8.12 12.43
CA GLN A 17 8.23 7.86 12.25
C GLN A 17 8.69 6.73 13.19
N ASN A 18 8.27 6.77 14.45
CA ASN A 18 8.57 5.73 15.43
C ASN A 18 8.03 4.36 14.99
N LYS A 19 6.77 4.29 14.53
CA LYS A 19 6.19 3.06 13.97
C LYS A 19 6.95 2.57 12.75
N PHE A 20 7.33 3.47 11.86
CA PHE A 20 8.12 3.11 10.68
C PHE A 20 9.45 2.44 11.05
N ASP A 21 10.16 3.00 12.03
CA ASP A 21 11.50 2.54 12.42
C ASP A 21 11.45 1.26 13.29
N ASN A 22 10.48 1.19 14.21
CA ASN A 22 10.47 0.18 15.28
C ASN A 22 9.38 -0.90 15.13
N ASP A 23 8.28 -0.64 14.42
CA ASP A 23 7.16 -1.58 14.26
C ASP A 23 6.56 -1.54 12.85
N LYS A 24 7.23 -2.24 11.93
CA LYS A 24 6.85 -2.29 10.52
C LYS A 24 5.44 -2.87 10.31
N TYR A 25 4.96 -3.74 11.19
CA TYR A 25 3.62 -4.31 11.10
C TYR A 25 2.56 -3.27 11.47
N GLN A 26 2.76 -2.53 12.56
CA GLN A 26 1.89 -1.39 12.88
C GLN A 26 1.93 -0.32 11.79
N PHE A 27 3.10 -0.07 11.19
CA PHE A 27 3.19 0.89 10.10
C PHE A 27 2.35 0.47 8.89
N LEU A 28 2.41 -0.79 8.46
CA LEU A 28 1.55 -1.30 7.38
C LEU A 28 0.06 -1.23 7.76
N SER A 29 -0.30 -1.56 9.00
CA SER A 29 -1.68 -1.43 9.46
C SER A 29 -2.16 0.02 9.47
N LEU A 30 -1.29 0.97 9.82
CA LEU A 30 -1.58 2.40 9.78
C LEU A 30 -1.84 2.86 8.34
N LEU A 31 -1.02 2.41 7.38
CA LEU A 31 -1.22 2.72 5.97
C LEU A 31 -2.57 2.17 5.45
N ASP A 32 -2.93 0.95 5.84
CA ASP A 32 -4.19 0.33 5.40
C ASP A 32 -5.43 1.05 5.97
N GLN A 33 -5.32 1.56 7.20
CA GLN A 33 -6.40 2.34 7.85
C GLN A 33 -6.52 3.77 7.30
N THR A 34 -5.42 4.36 6.81
CA THR A 34 -5.38 5.77 6.41
C THR A 34 -5.56 5.98 4.91
N ILE A 35 -5.16 5.01 4.08
CA ILE A 35 -5.23 5.13 2.62
C ILE A 35 -6.47 4.38 2.11
N ASN A 36 -7.55 5.12 1.86
CA ASN A 36 -8.70 4.58 1.17
C ASN A 36 -8.54 4.71 -0.36
N LEU A 37 -8.27 3.60 -1.05
CA LEU A 37 -8.09 3.61 -2.51
C LEU A 37 -9.38 3.94 -3.28
N ASP A 38 -10.55 3.67 -2.73
CA ASP A 38 -11.83 4.02 -3.37
C ASP A 38 -12.04 5.54 -3.43
N GLU A 39 -11.44 6.29 -2.49
CA GLU A 39 -11.48 7.75 -2.47
C GLU A 39 -10.45 8.38 -3.42
N ILE A 40 -9.34 7.69 -3.67
CA ILE A 40 -8.21 8.22 -4.45
C ILE A 40 -8.32 7.83 -5.92
N VAL A 41 -8.79 6.62 -6.23
CA VAL A 41 -8.81 6.06 -7.59
C VAL A 41 -10.16 6.37 -8.24
N PRO A 42 -10.20 7.19 -9.32
CA PRO A 42 -11.47 7.53 -9.97
C PRO A 42 -12.15 6.30 -10.58
N VAL A 43 -13.48 6.26 -10.51
CA VAL A 43 -14.30 5.20 -11.12
C VAL A 43 -14.03 5.05 -12.63
N SER A 44 -13.76 6.16 -13.32
CA SER A 44 -13.37 6.14 -14.74
C SER A 44 -12.08 5.35 -14.95
N PHE A 45 -11.08 5.53 -14.08
CA PHE A 45 -9.83 4.79 -14.13
C PHE A 45 -10.06 3.29 -13.91
N VAL A 46 -10.86 2.92 -12.91
CA VAL A 46 -11.23 1.52 -12.65
C VAL A 46 -11.93 0.91 -13.87
N THR A 47 -12.88 1.64 -14.45
CA THR A 47 -13.63 1.19 -15.64
C THR A 47 -12.71 0.97 -16.84
N HIS A 48 -11.82 1.92 -17.12
CA HIS A 48 -10.83 1.78 -18.19
C HIS A 48 -9.83 0.66 -17.91
N PHE A 49 -9.42 0.50 -16.66
CA PHE A 49 -8.56 -0.60 -16.25
C PHE A 49 -9.25 -1.93 -16.47
N HIS A 50 -10.58 -2.07 -16.34
CA HIS A 50 -11.27 -3.34 -16.56
C HIS A 50 -11.82 -3.53 -17.99
N ALA A 51 -11.75 -2.53 -18.85
CA ALA A 51 -12.21 -2.61 -20.24
C ALA A 51 -11.52 -3.75 -21.01
N SER A 52 -12.21 -4.42 -21.94
CA SER A 52 -11.59 -5.50 -22.72
C SER A 52 -10.54 -4.93 -23.67
N THR A 53 -9.28 -5.33 -23.50
CA THR A 53 -8.15 -4.91 -24.34
C THR A 53 -7.57 -6.05 -25.17
N GLY A 54 -8.27 -7.19 -25.24
CA GLY A 54 -7.83 -8.38 -25.98
C GLY A 54 -6.69 -9.18 -25.33
N ARG A 55 -6.21 -8.77 -24.14
CA ARG A 55 -5.24 -9.54 -23.33
C ARG A 55 -5.75 -9.76 -21.92
N PRO A 56 -5.64 -10.98 -21.36
CA PRO A 56 -6.02 -11.23 -19.98
C PRO A 56 -5.09 -10.47 -19.04
N ARG A 57 -5.67 -9.80 -18.04
CA ARG A 57 -4.91 -9.10 -17.00
C ARG A 57 -4.45 -10.11 -15.96
N LYS A 58 -3.15 -10.12 -15.69
CA LYS A 58 -2.55 -11.02 -14.70
C LYS A 58 -2.72 -10.50 -13.27
N HIS A 59 -2.63 -9.19 -13.07
CA HIS A 59 -2.61 -8.61 -11.73
C HIS A 59 -3.85 -7.72 -11.48
N PRO A 60 -4.48 -7.83 -10.30
CA PRO A 60 -5.59 -6.97 -9.90
C PRO A 60 -5.13 -5.51 -9.68
N LEU A 61 -6.05 -4.56 -9.91
CA LEU A 61 -5.73 -3.13 -9.90
C LEU A 61 -5.23 -2.64 -8.54
N TYR A 62 -6.01 -2.85 -7.49
CA TYR A 62 -5.71 -2.29 -6.17
C TYR A 62 -4.43 -2.87 -5.56
N PRO A 63 -4.14 -4.19 -5.66
CA PRO A 63 -2.85 -4.70 -5.24
C PRO A 63 -1.66 -4.11 -6.00
N MET A 64 -1.82 -3.82 -7.30
CA MET A 64 -0.79 -3.12 -8.07
C MET A 64 -0.58 -1.69 -7.56
N ILE A 65 -1.66 -0.94 -7.30
CA ILE A 65 -1.56 0.43 -6.76
C ILE A 65 -0.92 0.41 -5.36
N LYS A 66 -1.33 -0.50 -4.47
CA LYS A 66 -0.72 -0.65 -3.13
C LYS A 66 0.78 -0.95 -3.22
N ALA A 67 1.20 -1.81 -4.14
CA ALA A 67 2.62 -2.10 -4.36
C ALA A 67 3.41 -0.86 -4.81
N LEU A 68 2.84 -0.05 -5.71
CA LEU A 68 3.45 1.21 -6.16
C LEU A 68 3.51 2.26 -5.04
N LEU A 69 2.50 2.31 -4.16
CA LEU A 69 2.54 3.18 -2.97
C LEU A 69 3.67 2.77 -2.03
N ILE A 70 3.79 1.47 -1.74
CA ILE A 70 4.89 0.91 -0.93
C ILE A 70 6.25 1.23 -1.55
N GLN A 71 6.37 1.10 -2.88
CA GLN A 71 7.59 1.47 -3.60
C GLN A 71 7.99 2.93 -3.33
N ARG A 72 7.03 3.86 -3.33
CA ARG A 72 7.29 5.28 -3.07
C ARG A 72 7.57 5.56 -1.61
N ILE A 73 6.80 4.99 -0.68
CA ILE A 73 6.95 5.21 0.76
C ILE A 73 8.31 4.70 1.26
N PHE A 74 8.71 3.50 0.85
CA PHE A 74 10.01 2.92 1.23
C PHE A 74 11.16 3.39 0.34
N SER A 75 10.91 4.31 -0.59
CA SER A 75 11.91 4.80 -1.54
C SER A 75 12.64 3.66 -2.27
N ILE A 76 11.90 2.61 -2.64
CA ILE A 76 12.45 1.45 -3.37
C ILE A 76 12.79 1.92 -4.79
N PRO A 77 14.07 1.89 -5.19
CA PRO A 77 14.55 2.57 -6.41
C PRO A 77 14.10 1.90 -7.71
N THR A 78 13.79 0.61 -7.71
CA THR A 78 13.48 -0.14 -8.93
C THR A 78 12.35 -1.15 -8.74
N ASP A 79 11.63 -1.42 -9.82
CA ASP A 79 10.54 -2.40 -9.83
C ASP A 79 11.08 -3.81 -9.57
N THR A 80 12.28 -4.14 -10.05
CA THR A 80 12.94 -5.42 -9.77
C THR A 80 13.15 -5.61 -8.27
N LEU A 81 13.57 -4.57 -7.55
CA LEU A 81 13.75 -4.66 -6.11
C LEU A 81 12.42 -4.75 -5.37
N LEU A 82 11.39 -4.04 -5.83
CA LEU A 82 10.02 -4.19 -5.32
C LEU A 82 9.52 -5.64 -5.48
N ILE A 83 9.72 -6.25 -6.64
CA ILE A 83 9.35 -7.65 -6.89
C ILE A 83 10.09 -8.59 -5.94
N ILE A 84 11.39 -8.36 -5.70
CA ILE A 84 12.18 -9.12 -4.72
C ILE A 84 11.59 -8.98 -3.31
N PHE A 85 11.24 -7.77 -2.88
CA PHE A 85 10.62 -7.55 -1.57
C PHE A 85 9.28 -8.28 -1.44
N LEU A 86 8.41 -8.16 -2.45
CA LEU A 86 7.14 -8.87 -2.48
C LEU A 86 7.34 -10.40 -2.53
N LYS A 87 8.45 -10.89 -3.08
CA LYS A 87 8.75 -12.34 -3.13
C LYS A 87 9.11 -12.90 -1.77
N TYR A 88 9.87 -12.15 -0.99
CA TYR A 88 10.40 -12.64 0.28
C TYR A 88 9.59 -12.22 1.51
N SER A 89 8.83 -11.12 1.44
CA SER A 89 7.97 -10.69 2.56
C SER A 89 6.52 -11.10 2.31
N GLN A 90 6.00 -11.93 3.21
CA GLN A 90 4.58 -12.29 3.22
C GLN A 90 3.72 -11.09 3.61
N GLU A 91 4.19 -10.29 4.55
CA GLU A 91 3.53 -9.11 5.08
C GLU A 91 3.21 -8.09 4.00
N LEU A 92 4.17 -7.82 3.12
CA LEU A 92 3.97 -6.88 2.01
C LEU A 92 2.98 -7.44 0.98
N ARG A 93 2.97 -8.76 0.77
CA ARG A 93 1.97 -9.40 -0.10
C ARG A 93 0.58 -9.33 0.50
N ASP A 94 0.45 -9.61 1.78
CA ASP A 94 -0.82 -9.61 2.50
C ASP A 94 -1.38 -8.18 2.56
N PHE A 95 -0.53 -7.18 2.86
CA PHE A 95 -0.89 -5.76 2.79
C PHE A 95 -1.40 -5.34 1.40
N CYS A 96 -0.67 -5.74 0.34
CA CYS A 96 -1.08 -5.43 -1.03
C CYS A 96 -2.32 -6.22 -1.47
N GLY A 97 -2.57 -7.41 -0.92
CA GLY A 97 -3.62 -8.31 -1.37
C GLY A 97 -3.20 -9.22 -2.53
N PHE A 98 -1.92 -9.58 -2.62
CA PHE A 98 -1.45 -10.58 -3.59
C PHE A 98 -1.63 -11.99 -3.05
N LEU A 99 -2.47 -12.80 -3.72
CA LEU A 99 -2.52 -14.25 -3.49
C LEU A 99 -1.24 -14.91 -4.01
N LEU A 100 -0.84 -16.02 -3.38
CA LEU A 100 0.40 -16.77 -3.63
C LEU A 100 0.65 -17.12 -5.13
N PHE A 101 -0.41 -17.19 -5.94
CA PHE A 101 -0.36 -17.50 -7.38
C PHE A 101 -0.26 -16.27 -8.32
N LEU A 102 -0.27 -15.04 -7.80
CA LEU A 102 -0.29 -13.80 -8.59
C LEU A 102 0.99 -12.97 -8.46
N MET A 103 2.10 -13.61 -8.09
CA MET A 103 3.41 -12.98 -8.18
C MET A 103 3.90 -12.94 -9.65
N PRO A 104 4.53 -11.84 -10.08
CA PRO A 104 5.11 -11.72 -11.42
C PRO A 104 6.28 -12.68 -11.67
#